data_AF-A0A662LV50-F1
#
_entry.id   AF-A0A662LV50-F1
#
_cell.length_a   1.000
_cell.length_b   1.000
_cell.length_c   1.000
_cell.angle_alpha   90.00
_cell.angle_beta   90.00
_cell.angle_gamma   90.00
#
_symmetry.space_group_name_H-M   'P 1'
#
loop_
_entity.id
_entity.type
_entity.pdbx_description
1 polymer ?
#
loop_
_entity_poly.entity_id
_entity_poly.type
_entity_poly.pdbx_seq_one_letter_code
_entity_poly.pdbx_strand_id
1 'polypeptide(L)'
;TKLPHPRQRIELAIKEAGVHIDPFKPVDQQVNNVIEALRPLIPISIEQVKIAVKIPAQFTGKAYGVVRNLGKLLKEEWQPDGSWLGVIQIPAGMQLEFYDKLNDLTKGNVETKILK
;
A
#
# COMPACT_ATOMS: atom_id res chain seq x y z
N THR A 1 19.54 5.02 5.86
CA THR A 1 18.67 6.12 6.33
C THR A 1 17.26 5.79 5.87
N LYS A 2 16.26 5.70 6.77
CA LYS A 2 14.87 5.36 6.43
C LYS A 2 14.11 6.50 5.72
N LEU A 3 14.84 7.34 4.99
CA LEU A 3 14.26 8.46 4.26
C LEU A 3 13.90 7.98 2.86
N PRO A 4 12.76 8.41 2.30
CA PRO A 4 12.40 8.07 0.94
C PRO A 4 13.52 8.54 0.00
N HIS A 5 13.91 7.67 -0.94
CA HIS A 5 14.92 8.01 -1.91
C HIS A 5 14.41 9.15 -2.80
N PRO A 6 15.20 10.22 -3.02
CA PRO A 6 14.82 11.29 -3.93
C PRO A 6 14.54 10.73 -5.33
N ARG A 7 13.53 11.27 -6.02
CA ARG A 7 13.18 10.90 -7.41
C ARG A 7 14.40 10.84 -8.33
N GLN A 8 15.26 11.85 -8.26
CA GLN A 8 16.46 11.98 -9.09
C GLN A 8 17.46 10.83 -8.87
N ARG A 9 17.51 10.27 -7.66
CA ARG A 9 18.35 9.11 -7.35
C ARG A 9 17.78 7.83 -7.97
N ILE A 10 16.45 7.67 -7.95
CA ILE A 10 15.78 6.54 -8.60
C ILE A 10 15.97 6.62 -10.11
N GLU A 11 15.81 7.80 -10.71
CA GLU A 11 16.02 8.02 -12.16
C GLU A 11 17.43 7.66 -12.62
N LEU A 12 18.46 8.08 -11.86
CA LEU A 12 19.85 7.75 -12.16
C LEU A 12 20.08 6.23 -12.10
N ALA A 13 19.56 5.59 -11.05
CA ALA A 13 19.73 4.17 -10.85
C ALA A 13 18.99 3.32 -11.89
N ILE A 14 17.84 3.77 -12.40
CA ILE A 14 17.13 3.12 -13.52
C ILE A 14 17.98 3.18 -14.80
N LYS A 15 18.62 4.33 -15.07
CA LYS A 15 19.55 4.49 -16.19
C LYS A 15 20.78 3.60 -16.06
N GLU A 16 21.38 3.54 -14.87
CA GLU A 16 22.55 2.69 -14.60
C GLU A 16 22.21 1.19 -14.64
N ALA A 17 21.01 0.81 -14.21
CA ALA A 17 20.51 -0.57 -14.27
C ALA A 17 20.14 -1.02 -15.69
N GLY A 18 20.05 -0.09 -16.65
CA GLY A 18 19.66 -0.41 -18.03
C GLY A 18 18.24 -0.97 -18.16
N VAL A 19 17.33 -0.63 -17.24
CA VAL A 19 15.97 -1.20 -17.23
C VAL A 19 15.17 -0.67 -18.40
N HIS A 20 14.64 -1.57 -19.21
CA HIS A 20 13.74 -1.23 -20.31
C HIS A 20 12.30 -1.14 -19.80
N ILE A 21 11.70 0.04 -19.92
CA ILE A 21 10.31 0.30 -19.53
C ILE A 21 9.42 -0.08 -20.72
N ASP A 22 8.57 -1.09 -20.53
CA ASP A 22 7.65 -1.58 -21.56
C ASP A 22 6.35 -0.76 -21.53
N PRO A 23 5.98 -0.03 -22.58
CA PRO A 23 4.77 0.82 -22.55
C PRO A 23 3.45 0.03 -22.48
N PHE A 24 3.47 -1.28 -22.75
CA PHE A 24 2.25 -2.11 -22.77
C PHE A 24 1.94 -2.80 -21.43
N LYS A 25 2.91 -2.84 -20.50
CA LYS A 25 2.71 -3.49 -19.20
C LYS A 25 2.11 -2.54 -18.17
N PRO A 26 1.28 -3.03 -17.23
CA PRO A 26 0.78 -2.20 -16.14
C PRO A 26 1.91 -1.79 -15.19
N VAL A 27 1.82 -0.58 -14.64
CA VAL A 27 2.85 0.01 -13.76
C VAL A 27 3.19 -0.90 -12.58
N ASP A 28 2.21 -1.51 -11.93
CA ASP A 28 2.43 -2.43 -10.79
C ASP A 28 3.37 -3.60 -11.11
N GLN A 29 3.24 -4.19 -12.31
CA GLN A 29 4.14 -5.26 -12.72
C GLN A 29 5.54 -4.74 -13.03
N GLN A 30 5.63 -3.56 -13.64
CA GLN A 30 6.92 -2.96 -13.96
C GLN A 30 7.69 -2.55 -12.72
N VAL A 31 7.01 -1.99 -11.72
CA VAL A 31 7.61 -1.56 -10.45
C VAL A 31 8.34 -2.71 -9.77
N ASN A 32 7.74 -3.91 -9.72
CA ASN A 32 8.39 -5.07 -9.13
C ASN A 32 9.70 -5.45 -9.86
N ASN A 33 9.67 -5.52 -11.19
CA ASN A 33 10.86 -5.83 -12.00
C ASN A 33 11.96 -4.75 -11.87
N VAL A 34 11.56 -3.49 -11.88
CA VAL A 34 12.47 -2.34 -11.73
C VAL A 34 13.13 -2.35 -10.35
N ILE A 35 12.37 -2.63 -9.28
CA ILE A 35 12.91 -2.73 -7.92
C ILE A 35 13.93 -3.86 -7.82
N GLU A 36 13.68 -5.03 -8.41
CA GLU A 36 14.64 -6.13 -8.43
C GLU A 36 15.95 -5.77 -9.14
N ALA A 37 15.86 -5.09 -10.29
CA ALA A 37 17.03 -4.60 -11.01
C ALA A 37 17.79 -3.50 -10.26
N LEU A 38 17.10 -2.70 -9.44
CA LEU A 38 17.69 -1.63 -8.64
C LEU A 38 18.35 -2.12 -7.34
N ARG A 39 17.89 -3.24 -6.76
CA ARG A 39 18.44 -3.81 -5.50
C ARG A 39 19.98 -3.92 -5.44
N PRO A 40 20.68 -4.39 -6.49
CA PRO A 40 22.16 -4.47 -6.46
C PRO A 40 22.85 -3.10 -6.50
N LEU A 41 22.20 -2.06 -7.03
CA LEU A 41 22.76 -0.71 -7.15
C LEU A 41 22.44 0.16 -5.93
N ILE A 42 21.21 0.09 -5.44
CA ILE A 42 20.72 0.86 -4.30
C ILE A 42 19.98 -0.08 -3.36
N PRO A 43 20.29 -0.07 -2.05
CA PRO A 43 19.49 -0.76 -1.06
C PRO A 43 18.10 -0.10 -0.97
N ILE A 44 17.16 -0.64 -1.74
CA ILE A 44 15.74 -0.30 -1.73
C ILE A 44 15.02 -1.43 -1.01
N SER A 45 14.37 -1.11 0.10
CA SER A 45 13.49 -2.01 0.81
C SER A 45 12.08 -1.43 0.78
N ILE A 46 11.12 -2.25 0.38
CA ILE A 46 9.70 -1.90 0.53
C ILE A 46 9.37 -2.12 2.01
N GLU A 47 9.40 -1.04 2.79
CA GLU A 47 8.97 -1.11 4.19
C GLU A 47 7.45 -1.39 4.16
N GLN A 48 7.05 -2.58 4.61
CA GLN A 48 5.63 -2.95 4.69
C GLN A 48 5.10 -2.58 6.07
N VAL A 49 3.96 -1.90 6.09
CA VAL A 49 3.27 -1.52 7.32
C VAL A 49 2.01 -2.35 7.47
N LYS A 50 1.70 -2.72 8.72
CA LYS A 50 0.44 -3.37 9.07
C LYS A 50 -0.48 -2.31 9.65
N ILE A 51 -1.69 -2.21 9.14
CA ILE A 51 -2.68 -1.24 9.60
C ILE A 51 -3.92 -2.02 10.01
N ALA A 52 -4.31 -1.87 11.27
CA ALA A 52 -5.62 -2.27 11.74
C ALA A 52 -6.64 -1.19 11.36
N VAL A 53 -7.72 -1.58 10.72
CA VAL A 53 -8.78 -0.70 10.27
C VAL A 53 -10.08 -1.21 10.86
N LYS A 54 -10.85 -0.32 11.48
CA LYS A 54 -12.21 -0.59 11.94
C LYS A 54 -13.18 0.26 11.14
N ILE A 55 -14.10 -0.43 10.49
CA ILE A 55 -15.10 0.14 9.59
C ILE A 55 -16.48 -0.10 10.22
N PRO A 56 -17.30 0.94 10.46
CA PRO A 56 -18.64 0.76 10.98
C PRO A 56 -19.57 0.13 9.94
N ALA A 57 -20.61 -0.57 10.42
CA ALA A 57 -21.54 -1.37 9.61
C ALA A 57 -22.16 -0.64 8.42
N GLN A 58 -22.27 0.70 8.50
CA GLN A 58 -22.84 1.54 7.44
C GLN A 58 -22.01 1.57 6.15
N PHE A 59 -20.69 1.34 6.24
CA PHE A 59 -19.76 1.45 5.12
C PHE A 59 -19.04 0.14 4.77
N THR A 60 -19.25 -0.93 5.55
CA THR A 60 -18.57 -2.21 5.37
C THR A 60 -18.74 -2.78 3.96
N GLY A 61 -19.93 -2.71 3.36
CA GLY A 61 -20.16 -3.28 2.01
C GLY A 61 -19.24 -2.72 0.91
N LYS A 62 -18.98 -1.41 0.90
CA LYS A 62 -18.11 -0.78 -0.12
C LYS A 62 -16.65 -0.73 0.32
N ALA A 63 -16.40 -0.37 1.58
CA ALA A 63 -15.06 -0.16 2.08
C ALA A 63 -14.28 -1.48 2.23
N TYR A 64 -14.94 -2.58 2.60
CA TYR A 64 -14.32 -3.90 2.71
C TYR A 64 -13.64 -4.35 1.41
N GLY A 65 -14.36 -4.26 0.28
CA GLY A 65 -13.85 -4.69 -1.02
C GLY A 65 -12.64 -3.87 -1.46
N VAL A 66 -12.66 -2.56 -1.22
CA VAL A 66 -11.54 -1.68 -1.56
C VAL A 66 -10.32 -1.97 -0.69
N VAL A 67 -10.53 -2.12 0.62
CA VAL A 67 -9.47 -2.45 1.58
C VAL A 67 -8.79 -3.78 1.24
N ARG A 68 -9.57 -4.78 0.81
CA ARG A 68 -9.05 -6.07 0.34
C ARG A 68 -8.30 -5.98 -1.00
N ASN A 69 -8.64 -5.02 -1.86
CA ASN A 69 -7.98 -4.83 -3.15
C ASN A 69 -6.68 -4.01 -3.05
N LEU A 70 -6.59 -3.07 -2.10
CA LEU A 70 -5.42 -2.19 -1.94
C LEU A 70 -4.22 -2.86 -1.25
N GLY A 71 -4.43 -4.01 -0.61
CA GLY A 71 -3.39 -4.63 0.20
C GLY A 71 -3.65 -6.10 0.48
N LYS A 72 -2.72 -6.69 1.23
CA LYS A 72 -2.86 -8.08 1.66
C LYS A 72 -3.58 -8.13 3.01
N LEU A 73 -4.79 -8.66 3.03
CA LEU A 73 -5.53 -8.89 4.27
C LEU A 73 -4.83 -10.01 5.08
N LEU A 74 -4.45 -9.70 6.32
CA LEU A 74 -3.80 -10.64 7.24
C LEU A 74 -4.80 -11.27 8.21
N LYS A 75 -5.71 -10.46 8.76
CA LYS A 75 -6.76 -10.90 9.67
C LYS A 75 -8.01 -10.06 9.44
N GLU A 76 -9.17 -10.65 9.65
CA GLU A 76 -10.46 -9.98 9.68
C GLU A 76 -11.32 -10.54 10.80
N GLU A 77 -12.13 -9.68 11.41
CA GLU A 77 -13.04 -9.99 12.49
C GLU A 77 -14.30 -9.14 12.38
N TRP A 78 -15.46 -9.78 12.38
CA TRP A 78 -16.75 -9.10 12.43
C TRP A 78 -17.20 -8.97 13.86
N GLN A 79 -17.51 -7.75 14.28
CA GLN A 79 -17.99 -7.45 15.61
C GLN A 79 -19.52 -7.62 15.68
N PRO A 80 -20.06 -7.92 16.88
CA PRO A 80 -21.50 -8.10 17.07
C PRO A 80 -22.32 -6.82 16.85
N ASP A 81 -21.68 -5.64 16.84
CA ASP A 81 -22.28 -4.36 16.46
C ASP A 81 -22.38 -4.17 14.93
N GLY A 82 -21.94 -5.16 14.15
CA GLY A 82 -21.88 -5.11 12.69
C GLY A 82 -20.68 -4.35 12.13
N SER A 83 -19.79 -3.84 13.00
CA SER A 83 -18.52 -3.27 12.56
C SER A 83 -17.55 -4.35 12.11
N TRP A 84 -16.66 -3.98 11.20
CA TRP A 84 -15.62 -4.86 10.69
C TRP A 84 -14.26 -4.36 11.14
N LEU A 85 -13.46 -5.25 11.74
CA LEU A 85 -12.05 -5.01 12.00
C LEU A 85 -11.21 -5.85 11.05
N GLY A 86 -10.23 -5.24 10.41
CA GLY A 86 -9.27 -5.94 9.57
C GLY A 86 -7.85 -5.44 9.76
N VAL A 87 -6.89 -6.34 9.71
CA VAL A 87 -5.47 -6.02 9.65
C VAL A 87 -5.00 -6.20 8.22
N ILE A 88 -4.58 -5.12 7.57
CA ILE A 88 -4.09 -5.13 6.19
C ILE A 88 -2.60 -4.78 6.20
N GLN A 89 -1.86 -5.49 5.35
CA GLN A 89 -0.48 -5.20 5.06
C GLN A 89 -0.37 -4.47 3.72
N ILE A 90 0.20 -3.27 3.75
CA ILE A 90 0.44 -2.44 2.57
C ILE A 90 1.89 -1.95 2.54
N PRO A 91 2.44 -1.60 1.36
CA PRO A 91 3.68 -0.86 1.25
C PRO A 91 3.55 0.52 1.93
N ALA A 92 4.58 0.95 2.67
CA ALA A 92 4.60 2.27 3.33
C ALA A 92 4.40 3.44 2.35
N GLY A 93 4.82 3.29 1.09
CA GLY A 93 4.60 4.28 0.03
C GLY A 93 3.13 4.45 -0.38
N MET A 94 2.30 3.42 -0.18
CA MET A 94 0.86 3.46 -0.49
C MET A 94 0.01 3.86 0.71
N GLN A 95 0.63 4.13 1.86
CA GLN A 95 -0.08 4.45 3.08
C GLN A 95 -0.96 5.70 2.95
N LEU A 96 -0.48 6.73 2.25
CA LEU A 96 -1.26 7.95 2.01
C LEU A 96 -2.50 7.67 1.12
N GLU A 97 -2.31 7.00 -0.01
CA GLU A 97 -3.41 6.64 -0.92
C GLU A 97 -4.45 5.75 -0.22
N PHE A 98 -4.00 4.84 0.64
CA PHE A 98 -4.88 3.99 1.43
C PHE A 98 -5.77 4.81 2.38
N TYR A 99 -5.20 5.79 3.10
CA TYR A 99 -5.98 6.68 3.95
C TYR A 99 -6.96 7.55 3.16
N ASP A 100 -6.53 8.10 2.03
CA ASP A 100 -7.41 8.94 1.19
C ASP A 100 -8.61 8.15 0.67
N LYS A 101 -8.39 6.93 0.15
CA LYS A 101 -9.49 6.06 -0.31
C LYS A 101 -10.40 5.64 0.85
N LEU A 102 -9.85 5.30 2.01
CA LEU A 102 -10.66 4.96 3.18
C LEU A 102 -11.53 6.13 3.64
N ASN A 103 -10.95 7.33 3.71
CA ASN A 103 -11.66 8.54 4.11
C ASN A 103 -12.78 8.89 3.13
N ASP A 104 -12.54 8.77 1.82
CA ASP A 104 -13.55 9.02 0.78
C ASP A 104 -14.75 8.05 0.92
N LEU A 105 -14.48 6.77 1.16
CA LEU A 105 -15.51 5.72 1.26
C LEU A 105 -16.31 5.79 2.57
N THR A 106 -15.65 6.14 3.66
CA THR A 106 -16.25 6.17 5.01
C THR A 106 -16.67 7.56 5.44
N LYS A 107 -16.45 8.58 4.59
CA LYS A 107 -16.63 10.01 4.91
C LYS A 107 -15.88 10.41 6.19
N GLY A 108 -14.70 9.83 6.41
CA GLY A 108 -13.88 10.04 7.61
C GLY A 108 -14.35 9.27 8.85
N ASN A 109 -15.38 8.42 8.74
CA ASN A 109 -15.89 7.62 9.86
C ASN A 109 -15.21 6.24 9.91
N VAL A 110 -13.89 6.25 10.03
CA VAL A 110 -13.03 5.06 10.09
C VAL A 110 -12.00 5.22 11.20
N GLU A 111 -11.77 4.16 11.98
CA GLU A 111 -10.67 4.13 12.95
C GLU A 111 -9.52 3.30 12.38
N THR A 112 -8.35 3.92 12.23
CA THR A 112 -7.14 3.25 11.73
C THR A 112 -6.03 3.28 12.77
N LYS A 113 -5.36 2.15 12.98
CA LYS A 113 -4.24 2.02 13.92
C LYS A 113 -3.08 1.29 13.25
N ILE A 114 -1.94 1.95 13.17
CA ILE A 114 -0.71 1.34 12.66
C ILE A 114 -0.19 0.33 13.69
N LEU A 115 -0.03 -0.92 13.27
CA LEU A 115 0.59 -1.98 14.05
C LEU A 115 2.09 -2.02 13.68
N LYS A 116 2.96 -1.82 14.68
CA LYS A 116 4.41 -2.00 14.53
C LYS A 116 4.78 -3.48 14.51
#